data_AF-A0A7S3E1G7-F1
#
_entry.id   AF-A0A7S3E1G7-F1
#
_cell.length_a   1.000
_cell.length_b   1.000
_cell.length_c   1.000
_cell.angle_alpha   90.00
_cell.angle_beta   90.00
_cell.angle_gamma   90.00
#
_symmetry.space_group_name_H-M   'P 1'
#
loop_
_entity.id
_entity.type
_entity.pdbx_description
1 polymer ?
#
loop_
_entity_poly.entity_id
_entity_poly.type
_entity_poly.pdbx_seq_one_letter_code
_entity_poly.pdbx_strand_id
1 'polypeptide(L)'
;RRTIGWYEGEHRQMPPATSWILHAKSVRAKACSADARPSLCTQTHAHTRARAHAVAARRSRGLNQPPLQCVVPHASSSPSSAILTGEPGREWRRCVGVCIINSEGLVWGAQRVGEKKDFWQMPQGGMNRGEDSLEAAQRELYEETGIKKEHVELVTEYPTWLVYEYPNRMRLSKKKRRYKGQAQRWFLFRFKGTDDAVDLSGQNGQKAEFKTWKWMPMKRVREKVVEWKRDVYVEALGAFEEHL
;
A
#
# COMPACT_ATOMS: atom_id res chain seq x y z
N ARG A 1 -40.65 -39.26 53.71
CA ARG A 1 -40.31 -37.94 54.30
C ARG A 1 -39.75 -37.06 53.19
N ARG A 2 -40.40 -35.90 52.92
CA ARG A 2 -40.06 -34.80 51.98
C ARG A 2 -40.19 -35.17 50.50
N THR A 3 -41.19 -34.79 49.68
CA THR A 3 -42.00 -33.56 49.41
C THR A 3 -41.24 -32.31 48.92
N ILE A 4 -41.62 -31.89 47.69
CA ILE A 4 -41.73 -30.51 47.11
C ILE A 4 -40.39 -29.85 46.71
N GLY A 5 -40.24 -29.14 45.57
CA GLY A 5 -41.22 -28.66 44.60
C GLY A 5 -40.60 -27.96 43.37
N TRP A 6 -41.49 -27.61 42.46
CA TRP A 6 -41.33 -26.81 41.25
C TRP A 6 -40.96 -25.36 41.56
N TYR A 7 -40.24 -24.70 40.64
CA TYR A 7 -40.25 -23.25 40.49
C TYR A 7 -40.21 -22.86 39.00
N GLU A 8 -41.29 -22.22 38.57
CA GLU A 8 -41.44 -21.41 37.36
C GLU A 8 -40.88 -19.99 37.58
N GLY A 9 -40.63 -19.26 36.49
CA GLY A 9 -40.41 -17.81 36.45
C GLY A 9 -38.93 -17.40 36.38
N GLU A 10 -38.48 -16.46 35.57
CA GLU A 10 -39.17 -15.30 35.00
C GLU A 10 -38.59 -14.91 33.63
N HIS A 11 -39.50 -14.53 32.73
CA HIS A 11 -39.24 -13.73 31.54
C HIS A 11 -38.57 -12.40 31.93
N ARG A 12 -37.36 -12.13 31.42
CA ARG A 12 -36.82 -10.76 31.37
C ARG A 12 -37.13 -10.13 30.02
N GLN A 13 -38.07 -9.20 30.06
CA GLN A 13 -38.40 -8.26 28.99
C GLN A 13 -37.18 -7.46 28.57
N MET A 14 -36.98 -7.36 27.25
CA MET A 14 -36.09 -6.39 26.62
C MET A 14 -36.75 -5.01 26.63
N PRO A 15 -36.02 -3.91 26.93
CA PRO A 15 -36.55 -2.56 26.75
C PRO A 15 -36.57 -2.18 25.25
N PRO A 16 -37.56 -1.38 24.81
CA PRO A 16 -37.75 -1.03 23.39
C PRO A 16 -36.76 0.01 22.88
N ALA A 17 -36.54 -0.04 21.56
CA ALA A 17 -35.68 0.82 20.78
C ALA A 17 -36.02 2.31 20.93
N THR A 18 -35.02 3.11 21.32
CA THR A 18 -35.10 4.57 21.26
C THR A 18 -34.74 5.06 19.86
N SER A 19 -35.76 5.62 19.22
CA SER A 19 -35.73 6.40 17.99
C SER A 19 -34.76 7.59 18.10
N TRP A 20 -33.75 7.63 17.24
CA TRP A 20 -32.96 8.84 16.99
C TRP A 20 -33.46 9.49 15.70
N ILE A 21 -34.20 10.58 15.87
CA ILE A 21 -34.65 11.49 14.82
C ILE A 21 -33.41 12.25 14.31
N LEU A 22 -32.95 11.91 13.10
CA LEU A 22 -31.97 12.71 12.36
C LEU A 22 -32.67 13.90 11.68
N HIS A 23 -32.30 15.11 12.09
CA HIS A 23 -32.61 16.34 11.38
C HIS A 23 -31.83 16.39 10.07
N ALA A 24 -32.50 16.15 8.94
CA ALA A 24 -31.98 16.43 7.61
C ALA A 24 -32.05 17.95 7.33
N LYS A 25 -30.90 18.62 7.32
CA LYS A 25 -30.79 19.96 6.72
C LYS A 25 -30.54 19.81 5.23
N SER A 26 -31.60 20.11 4.48
CA SER A 26 -31.61 20.36 3.04
C SER A 26 -30.55 21.39 2.63
N VAL A 27 -29.68 21.04 1.68
CA VAL A 27 -28.94 22.01 0.87
C VAL A 27 -29.37 21.79 -0.57
N ARG A 28 -30.15 22.76 -1.07
CA ARG A 28 -30.64 22.85 -2.44
C ARG A 28 -29.49 22.88 -3.44
N ALA A 29 -29.65 22.08 -4.48
CA ALA A 29 -28.98 22.22 -5.76
C ALA A 29 -29.24 23.62 -6.37
N LYS A 30 -28.19 24.22 -6.93
CA LYS A 30 -28.32 25.25 -7.98
C LYS A 30 -27.89 24.63 -9.29
N ALA A 31 -28.88 24.31 -10.12
CA ALA A 31 -28.72 24.13 -11.54
C ALA A 31 -28.62 25.52 -12.21
N CYS A 32 -27.67 25.69 -13.13
CA CYS A 32 -27.72 26.72 -14.17
C CYS A 32 -27.75 26.00 -15.52
N SER A 33 -28.92 26.03 -16.16
CA SER A 33 -29.10 26.04 -17.63
C SER A 33 -28.79 27.48 -18.12
N ALA A 34 -28.50 27.86 -19.37
CA ALA A 34 -28.63 27.25 -20.68
C ALA A 34 -27.75 28.06 -21.68
N ASP A 35 -27.56 27.48 -22.87
CA ASP A 35 -27.46 28.14 -24.19
C ASP A 35 -26.29 29.07 -24.55
N ALA A 36 -25.50 28.67 -25.56
CA ALA A 36 -25.63 29.23 -26.93
C ALA A 36 -24.55 28.69 -27.91
N ARG A 37 -25.04 27.92 -28.89
CA ARG A 37 -24.68 27.75 -30.33
C ARG A 37 -23.22 27.73 -30.85
N PRO A 38 -22.95 26.90 -31.89
CA PRO A 38 -21.67 26.79 -32.58
C PRO A 38 -21.53 27.79 -33.75
N SER A 39 -20.30 28.24 -34.03
CA SER A 39 -19.95 28.84 -35.31
C SER A 39 -19.02 27.89 -36.09
N LEU A 40 -19.50 27.48 -37.26
CA LEU A 40 -18.66 26.96 -38.34
C LEU A 40 -17.84 28.12 -38.92
N CYS A 41 -16.54 27.91 -39.12
CA CYS A 41 -15.80 28.63 -40.14
C CYS A 41 -14.97 27.61 -40.93
N THR A 42 -15.08 27.78 -42.24
CA THR A 42 -14.68 26.93 -43.35
C THR A 42 -13.17 26.89 -43.58
N GLN A 43 -12.74 25.70 -44.03
CA GLN A 43 -11.75 25.42 -45.08
C GLN A 43 -10.48 26.29 -45.18
N THR A 44 -9.32 25.63 -45.18
CA THR A 44 -8.48 25.59 -46.40
C THR A 44 -7.48 24.45 -46.36
N HIS A 45 -7.37 23.79 -47.50
CA HIS A 45 -6.43 22.74 -47.84
C HIS A 45 -4.97 23.22 -47.81
N ALA A 46 -4.06 22.34 -47.42
CA ALA A 46 -2.76 22.23 -48.10
C ALA A 46 -2.22 20.80 -47.93
N HIS A 47 -2.42 20.00 -48.97
CA HIS A 47 -1.61 18.83 -49.25
C HIS A 47 -0.17 19.27 -49.52
N THR A 48 0.81 18.57 -48.96
CA THR A 48 2.09 18.38 -49.64
C THR A 48 2.68 17.02 -49.26
N ARG A 49 2.58 16.10 -50.23
CA ARG A 49 3.39 14.88 -50.33
C ARG A 49 4.82 15.29 -50.68
N ALA A 50 5.81 14.72 -50.01
CA ALA A 50 7.16 14.52 -50.54
C ALA A 50 7.66 13.17 -50.02
N ARG A 51 7.49 12.14 -50.85
CA ARG A 51 8.53 11.52 -51.70
C ARG A 51 9.47 10.60 -50.92
N ALA A 52 9.15 9.32 -51.04
CA ALA A 52 10.06 8.22 -50.89
C ALA A 52 11.24 8.35 -51.86
N HIS A 53 12.45 8.10 -51.38
CA HIS A 53 13.59 7.69 -52.19
C HIS A 53 14.04 6.31 -51.72
N ALA A 54 13.81 5.32 -52.57
CA ALA A 54 14.49 4.05 -52.53
C ALA A 54 15.82 4.19 -53.28
N VAL A 55 16.93 3.71 -52.69
CA VAL A 55 18.16 3.41 -53.42
C VAL A 55 18.73 2.07 -52.95
N ALA A 56 18.66 1.13 -53.89
CA ALA A 56 19.58 0.05 -54.23
C ALA A 56 20.36 -0.71 -53.13
N ALA A 57 20.11 -2.02 -53.14
CA ALA A 57 20.96 -3.07 -52.60
C ALA A 57 22.38 -3.09 -53.19
N ARG A 58 23.37 -3.38 -52.36
CA ARG A 58 24.60 -4.08 -52.77
C ARG A 58 25.00 -5.11 -51.72
N ARG A 59 25.18 -6.34 -52.19
CA ARG A 59 25.76 -7.48 -51.46
C ARG A 59 27.26 -7.26 -51.24
N SER A 60 27.74 -7.54 -50.04
CA SER A 60 29.11 -7.96 -49.78
C SER A 60 29.13 -9.05 -48.71
N ARG A 61 29.63 -10.23 -49.12
CA ARG A 61 30.06 -11.32 -48.23
C ARG A 61 31.39 -10.89 -47.61
N GLY A 62 31.60 -11.16 -46.32
CA GLY A 62 32.91 -10.95 -45.69
C GLY A 62 32.85 -10.95 -44.18
N LEU A 63 33.00 -12.15 -43.62
CA LEU A 63 33.41 -12.52 -42.26
C LEU A 63 33.99 -11.37 -41.40
N ASN A 64 33.35 -11.08 -40.27
CA ASN A 64 34.04 -10.99 -38.98
C ASN A 64 33.03 -11.00 -37.83
N GLN A 65 33.00 -12.10 -37.07
CA GLN A 65 32.29 -12.13 -35.79
C GLN A 65 33.10 -11.30 -34.78
N PRO A 66 32.49 -10.35 -34.05
CA PRO A 66 33.14 -9.77 -32.89
C PRO A 66 33.26 -10.85 -31.79
N PRO A 67 34.34 -10.85 -31.00
CA PRO A 67 34.55 -11.87 -29.97
C PRO A 67 33.43 -11.80 -28.93
N LEU A 68 33.07 -12.98 -28.43
CA LEU A 68 32.19 -13.17 -27.27
C LEU A 68 32.60 -12.18 -26.17
N GLN A 69 31.80 -11.13 -25.98
CA GLN A 69 31.89 -10.34 -24.77
C GLN A 69 31.47 -11.26 -23.63
N CYS A 70 32.41 -11.56 -22.75
CA CYS A 70 32.12 -12.09 -21.44
C CYS A 70 31.06 -11.20 -20.79
N VAL A 71 29.84 -11.71 -20.70
CA VAL A 71 28.79 -11.12 -19.87
C VAL A 71 29.30 -11.25 -18.44
N VAL A 72 29.91 -10.19 -17.92
CA VAL A 72 30.05 -10.06 -16.47
C VAL A 72 28.67 -9.72 -15.94
N PRO A 73 27.99 -10.58 -15.15
CA PRO A 73 26.91 -10.08 -14.33
C PRO A 73 27.54 -9.03 -13.41
N HIS A 74 27.19 -7.76 -13.63
CA HIS A 74 27.35 -6.74 -12.60
C HIS A 74 26.36 -7.08 -11.48
N ALA A 75 26.70 -8.09 -10.67
CA ALA A 75 26.17 -8.25 -9.34
C ALA A 75 26.81 -7.14 -8.49
N SER A 76 26.29 -5.92 -8.59
CA SER A 76 26.54 -4.89 -7.58
C SER A 76 25.70 -5.20 -6.35
N SER A 77 25.94 -6.34 -5.71
CA SER A 77 25.31 -6.72 -4.45
C SER A 77 26.20 -6.25 -3.31
N SER A 78 26.32 -4.93 -3.14
CA SER A 78 26.45 -4.44 -1.77
C SER A 78 25.16 -4.85 -1.08
N PRO A 79 25.18 -5.70 -0.03
CA PRO A 79 23.96 -6.02 0.69
C PRO A 79 23.36 -4.70 1.16
N SER A 80 22.12 -4.43 0.73
CA SER A 80 21.37 -3.31 1.22
C SER A 80 21.43 -3.33 2.74
N SER A 81 21.80 -2.22 3.36
CA SER A 81 21.82 -2.10 4.83
C SER A 81 20.46 -2.37 5.47
N ALA A 82 19.42 -2.49 4.65
CA ALA A 82 18.11 -2.92 5.06
C ALA A 82 17.97 -4.43 5.31
N ILE A 83 18.83 -5.31 4.80
CA ILE A 83 18.62 -6.76 4.98
C ILE A 83 19.26 -7.23 6.29
N LEU A 84 18.46 -7.87 7.15
CA LEU A 84 18.95 -8.53 8.36
C LEU A 84 18.80 -10.05 8.23
N THR A 85 19.93 -10.76 8.29
CA THR A 85 19.98 -12.22 8.34
C THR A 85 19.72 -12.72 9.77
N GLY A 86 18.66 -13.50 9.96
CA GLY A 86 18.28 -14.05 11.26
C GLY A 86 17.32 -13.17 12.05
N GLU A 87 17.09 -13.52 13.32
CA GLU A 87 16.14 -12.83 14.18
C GLU A 87 16.68 -11.49 14.72
N PRO A 88 15.87 -10.43 14.74
CA PRO A 88 16.30 -9.13 15.24
C PRO A 88 16.52 -9.12 16.75
N GLY A 89 17.63 -8.49 17.15
CA GLY A 89 17.95 -8.22 18.56
C GLY A 89 16.96 -7.28 19.26
N ARG A 90 17.10 -7.15 20.58
CA ARG A 90 16.18 -6.38 21.45
C ARG A 90 16.21 -4.88 21.18
N GLU A 91 17.26 -4.38 20.54
CA GLU A 91 17.42 -2.99 20.09
C GLU A 91 16.49 -2.61 18.94
N TRP A 92 15.90 -3.59 18.25
CA TRP A 92 14.95 -3.38 17.16
C TRP A 92 13.50 -3.52 17.63
N ARG A 93 12.62 -2.65 17.13
CA ARG A 93 11.18 -2.88 17.26
C ARG A 93 10.73 -3.85 16.16
N ARG A 94 10.33 -5.07 16.54
CA ARG A 94 9.69 -6.02 15.62
C ARG A 94 8.36 -5.47 15.12
N CYS A 95 8.23 -5.43 13.80
CA CYS A 95 7.13 -4.83 13.07
C CYS A 95 6.79 -5.68 11.85
N VAL A 96 5.71 -5.32 11.19
CA VAL A 96 5.27 -5.86 9.90
C VAL A 96 5.02 -4.72 8.93
N GLY A 97 5.19 -4.98 7.64
CA GLY A 97 4.79 -4.12 6.54
C GLY A 97 3.91 -4.88 5.55
N VAL A 98 2.93 -4.20 4.96
CA VAL A 98 1.92 -4.82 4.11
C VAL A 98 1.90 -4.13 2.74
N CYS A 99 2.33 -4.83 1.70
CA CYS A 99 2.11 -4.40 0.32
C CYS A 99 0.78 -4.96 -0.18
N ILE A 100 -0.03 -4.13 -0.84
CA ILE A 100 -1.31 -4.54 -1.42
C ILE A 100 -1.30 -4.17 -2.89
N ILE A 101 -1.64 -5.11 -3.76
CA ILE A 101 -1.78 -4.89 -5.21
C ILE A 101 -3.22 -5.12 -5.66
N ASN A 102 -3.72 -4.29 -6.57
CA ASN A 102 -5.01 -4.51 -7.21
C ASN A 102 -4.86 -5.38 -8.48
N SER A 103 -5.97 -5.61 -9.20
CA SER A 103 -5.98 -6.39 -10.45
C SER A 103 -5.27 -5.72 -11.63
N GLU A 104 -4.90 -4.45 -11.52
CA GLU A 104 -4.16 -3.68 -12.53
C GLU A 104 -2.65 -3.63 -12.24
N GLY A 105 -2.17 -4.36 -11.22
CA GLY A 105 -0.77 -4.32 -10.79
C GLY A 105 -0.38 -3.00 -10.11
N LEU A 106 -1.35 -2.19 -9.69
CA LEU A 106 -1.10 -0.96 -8.93
C LEU A 106 -1.01 -1.28 -7.44
N VAL A 107 -0.08 -0.61 -6.76
CA VAL A 107 0.20 -0.76 -5.33
C VAL A 107 -0.57 0.28 -4.54
N TRP A 108 -1.18 -0.16 -3.43
CA TRP A 108 -1.82 0.74 -2.48
C TRP A 108 -0.79 1.62 -1.76
N GLY A 109 -1.04 2.91 -1.66
CA GLY A 109 -0.26 3.81 -0.82
C GLY A 109 -1.11 4.89 -0.18
N ALA A 110 -0.70 5.37 0.99
CA ALA A 110 -1.40 6.42 1.72
C ALA A 110 -0.48 7.48 2.32
N GLN A 111 -1.04 8.66 2.54
CA GLN A 111 -0.39 9.74 3.29
C GLN A 111 -0.85 9.73 4.74
N ARG A 112 0.08 9.97 5.66
CA ARG A 112 -0.21 10.03 7.10
C ARG A 112 -1.04 11.25 7.46
N VAL A 113 -1.85 11.14 8.51
CA VAL A 113 -2.47 12.30 9.18
C VAL A 113 -1.39 13.26 9.66
N GLY A 114 -1.55 14.55 9.36
CA GLY A 114 -0.60 15.60 9.75
C GLY A 114 0.65 15.70 8.86
N GLU A 115 0.85 14.79 7.90
CA GLU A 115 1.95 14.90 6.94
C GLU A 115 1.70 16.07 5.98
N LYS A 116 2.70 16.94 5.85
CA LYS A 116 2.67 18.14 5.00
C LYS A 116 3.40 17.93 3.68
N LYS A 117 4.34 16.99 3.64
CA LYS A 117 5.07 16.63 2.43
C LYS A 117 4.30 15.59 1.63
N ASP A 118 4.63 15.45 0.36
CA ASP A 118 4.01 14.46 -0.52
C ASP A 118 4.65 13.06 -0.32
N PHE A 119 4.61 12.58 0.93
CA PHE A 119 5.13 11.26 1.28
C PHE A 119 4.02 10.23 1.36
N TRP A 120 4.27 9.09 0.73
CA TRP A 120 3.33 7.98 0.62
C TRP A 120 3.96 6.72 1.20
N GLN A 121 3.19 5.98 1.98
CA GLN A 121 3.64 4.74 2.61
C GLN A 121 2.52 3.69 2.58
N MET A 122 2.92 2.44 2.75
CA MET A 122 2.06 1.29 2.93
C MET A 122 1.75 1.06 4.42
N PRO A 123 0.71 0.26 4.76
CA PRO A 123 0.37 -0.05 6.15
C PRO A 123 1.50 -0.80 6.85
N GLN A 124 1.73 -0.46 8.13
CA GLN A 124 2.79 -1.08 8.92
C GLN A 124 2.68 -0.80 10.41
N GLY A 125 2.82 -1.84 11.23
CA GLY A 125 2.83 -1.64 12.67
C GLY A 125 3.58 -2.71 13.45
N GLY A 126 3.36 -2.72 14.76
CA GLY A 126 4.20 -3.46 15.68
C GLY A 126 3.67 -4.85 15.93
N MET A 127 4.58 -5.82 16.05
CA MET A 127 4.20 -7.15 16.51
C MET A 127 4.08 -7.17 18.03
N ASN A 128 3.04 -7.85 18.51
CA ASN A 128 2.89 -8.20 19.91
C ASN A 128 3.84 -9.36 20.29
N ARG A 129 4.08 -9.55 21.59
CA ARG A 129 5.00 -10.61 22.04
C ARG A 129 4.39 -11.98 21.74
N GLY A 130 5.09 -12.78 20.93
CA GLY A 130 4.64 -14.12 20.55
C GLY A 130 3.55 -14.14 19.48
N GLU A 131 3.18 -12.98 18.93
CA GLU A 131 2.23 -12.89 17.82
C GLU A 131 2.88 -13.36 16.53
N ASP A 132 2.13 -14.14 15.75
CA ASP A 132 2.55 -14.55 14.41
C ASP A 132 2.64 -13.32 13.48
N SER A 133 3.63 -13.32 12.58
CA SER A 133 3.87 -12.17 11.70
C SER A 133 2.76 -11.95 10.68
N LEU A 134 2.14 -13.00 10.16
CA LEU A 134 1.03 -12.86 9.21
C LEU A 134 -0.23 -12.37 9.94
N GLU A 135 -0.49 -12.86 11.15
CA GLU A 135 -1.58 -12.36 11.98
C GLU A 135 -1.40 -10.88 12.31
N ALA A 136 -0.18 -10.47 12.71
CA ALA A 136 0.15 -9.07 12.94
C ALA A 136 -0.05 -8.23 11.67
N ALA A 137 0.39 -8.71 10.50
CA ALA A 137 0.23 -8.00 9.23
C ALA A 137 -1.25 -7.76 8.90
N GLN A 138 -2.09 -8.77 9.06
CA GLN A 138 -3.53 -8.66 8.84
C GLN A 138 -4.23 -7.76 9.86
N ARG A 139 -3.81 -7.78 11.14
CA ARG A 139 -4.32 -6.88 12.17
C ARG A 139 -3.99 -5.43 11.86
N GLU A 140 -2.72 -5.13 11.56
CA GLU A 140 -2.26 -3.77 11.24
C GLU A 140 -2.92 -3.25 9.95
N LEU A 141 -3.09 -4.13 8.95
CA LEU A 141 -3.86 -3.80 7.75
C LEU A 141 -5.28 -3.33 8.11
N TYR A 142 -5.99 -4.12 8.91
CA TYR A 142 -7.34 -3.77 9.34
C TYR A 142 -7.38 -2.49 10.20
N GLU A 143 -6.49 -2.37 11.19
CA GLU A 143 -6.43 -1.24 12.11
C GLU A 143 -6.20 0.10 11.39
N GLU A 144 -5.33 0.11 10.37
CA GLU A 144 -4.94 1.33 9.67
C GLU A 144 -5.80 1.65 8.44
N THR A 145 -6.45 0.65 7.82
CA THR A 145 -7.15 0.85 6.53
C THR A 145 -8.57 0.32 6.46
N GLY A 146 -9.05 -0.40 7.48
CA GLY A 146 -10.36 -1.06 7.44
C GLY A 146 -10.43 -2.29 6.53
N ILE A 147 -9.39 -2.58 5.76
CA ILE A 147 -9.33 -3.76 4.89
C ILE A 147 -9.24 -5.02 5.75
N LYS A 148 -10.26 -5.86 5.63
CA LYS A 148 -10.37 -7.12 6.38
C LYS A 148 -9.70 -8.28 5.65
N LYS A 149 -9.48 -9.39 6.35
CA LYS A 149 -8.82 -10.59 5.83
C LYS A 149 -9.53 -11.16 4.59
N GLU A 150 -10.86 -11.10 4.55
CA GLU A 150 -11.67 -11.55 3.41
C GLU A 150 -11.50 -10.71 2.14
N HIS A 151 -11.05 -9.45 2.27
CA HIS A 151 -10.82 -8.55 1.14
C HIS A 151 -9.43 -8.74 0.51
N VAL A 152 -8.59 -9.64 1.04
CA VAL A 152 -7.22 -9.83 0.57
C VAL A 152 -6.84 -11.31 0.47
N GLU A 153 -5.83 -11.59 -0.35
CA GLU A 153 -5.20 -12.90 -0.46
C GLU A 153 -3.70 -12.77 -0.27
N LEU A 154 -3.11 -13.60 0.57
CA LEU A 154 -1.65 -13.64 0.69
C LEU A 154 -1.07 -14.20 -0.62
N VAL A 155 -0.17 -13.45 -1.24
CA VAL A 155 0.57 -13.88 -2.44
C VAL A 155 1.92 -14.46 -2.05
N THR A 156 2.69 -13.69 -1.27
CA THR A 156 4.02 -14.08 -0.81
C THR A 156 4.44 -13.24 0.40
N GLU A 157 5.57 -13.60 1.01
CA GLU A 157 6.27 -12.81 2.01
C GLU A 157 7.73 -12.58 1.61
N TYR A 158 8.33 -11.49 2.09
CA TYR A 158 9.76 -11.27 1.95
C TYR A 158 10.52 -12.25 2.87
N PRO A 159 11.56 -12.95 2.39
CA PRO A 159 12.12 -14.11 3.08
C PRO A 159 12.82 -13.79 4.41
N THR A 160 13.38 -12.58 4.55
CA THR A 160 14.15 -12.18 5.74
C THR A 160 13.57 -10.93 6.41
N TRP A 161 14.21 -10.46 7.47
CA TRP A 161 13.84 -9.21 8.12
C TRP A 161 14.42 -8.02 7.35
N LEU A 162 13.61 -6.97 7.17
CA LEU A 162 14.06 -5.70 6.64
C LEU A 162 14.14 -4.65 7.74
N VAL A 163 15.30 -4.00 7.88
CA VAL A 163 15.60 -3.07 8.96
C VAL A 163 15.80 -1.65 8.47
N TYR A 164 15.45 -0.68 9.30
CA TYR A 164 15.88 0.70 9.12
C TYR A 164 16.02 1.38 10.48
N GLU A 165 17.03 2.26 10.60
CA GLU A 165 17.27 3.02 11.82
C GLU A 165 16.44 4.32 11.85
N TYR A 166 16.05 4.74 13.05
CA TYR A 166 15.41 6.03 13.21
C TYR A 166 16.45 7.15 13.05
N PRO A 167 16.16 8.21 12.26
CA PRO A 167 17.03 9.37 12.20
C PRO A 167 17.27 10.00 13.58
N ASN A 168 18.53 10.35 13.88
CA ASN A 168 18.94 10.91 15.19
C ASN A 168 18.12 12.15 15.64
N ARG A 169 17.60 12.93 14.70
CA ARG A 169 16.82 14.16 14.98
C ARG A 169 15.31 13.94 15.01
N MET A 170 14.84 12.70 14.92
CA MET A 170 13.40 12.41 14.90
C MET A 170 12.81 12.48 16.32
N ARG A 171 11.71 13.22 16.48
CA ARG A 171 10.93 13.23 17.73
C ARG A 171 10.17 11.91 17.88
N LEU A 172 10.77 10.95 18.56
CA LEU A 172 10.15 9.66 18.85
C LEU A 172 9.27 9.72 20.12
N SER A 173 8.19 8.93 20.14
CA SER A 173 7.42 8.73 21.37
C SER A 173 8.25 8.01 22.42
N LYS A 174 7.90 8.16 23.72
CA LYS A 174 8.63 7.50 24.83
C LYS A 174 8.81 5.99 24.60
N LYS A 175 7.78 5.31 24.08
CA LYS A 175 7.80 3.87 23.77
C LYS A 175 8.79 3.52 22.64
N LYS A 176 8.98 4.41 21.65
CA LYS A 176 9.86 4.17 20.50
C LYS A 176 11.33 4.50 20.78
N ARG A 177 11.62 5.38 21.75
CA ARG A 177 12.99 5.82 22.11
C ARG A 177 13.94 4.72 22.58
N ARG A 178 13.42 3.57 23.03
CA ARG A 178 14.25 2.42 23.46
C ARG A 178 14.82 1.61 22.29
N TYR A 179 14.33 1.85 21.08
CA TYR A 179 14.71 1.11 19.89
C TYR A 179 15.53 2.00 18.97
N LYS A 180 16.56 1.42 18.35
CA LYS A 180 17.35 2.14 17.33
C LYS A 180 16.59 2.26 16.00
N GLY A 181 15.62 1.39 15.76
CA GLY A 181 14.87 1.34 14.51
C GLY A 181 13.75 0.31 14.51
N GLN A 182 13.34 -0.10 13.32
CA GLN A 182 12.41 -1.22 13.13
C GLN A 182 13.07 -2.35 12.39
N ALA A 183 12.68 -3.58 12.74
CA ALA A 183 12.88 -4.76 11.93
C ALA A 183 11.50 -5.23 11.49
N GLN A 184 11.30 -5.42 10.18
CA GLN A 184 10.02 -5.65 9.55
C GLN A 184 10.00 -6.98 8.78
N ARG A 185 8.95 -7.78 9.01
CA ARG A 185 8.50 -8.80 8.05
C ARG A 185 7.57 -8.14 7.04
N TRP A 186 7.70 -8.49 5.76
CA TRP A 186 6.90 -7.87 4.70
C TRP A 186 6.05 -8.90 3.99
N PHE A 187 4.80 -8.56 3.74
CA PHE A 187 3.82 -9.44 3.08
C PHE A 187 3.25 -8.74 1.86
N LEU A 188 3.06 -9.50 0.78
CA LEU A 188 2.32 -9.06 -0.39
C LEU A 188 0.93 -9.68 -0.38
N PHE A 189 -0.08 -8.83 -0.48
CA PHE A 189 -1.47 -9.23 -0.63
C PHE A 189 -2.05 -8.79 -1.96
N ARG A 190 -2.88 -9.63 -2.56
CA ARG A 190 -3.76 -9.26 -3.68
C ARG A 190 -5.10 -8.80 -3.12
N PHE A 191 -5.55 -7.62 -3.54
CA PHE A 191 -6.84 -7.07 -3.15
C PHE A 191 -7.97 -7.74 -3.94
N LYS A 192 -8.99 -8.20 -3.21
CA LYS A 192 -10.19 -8.87 -3.73
C LYS A 192 -11.48 -8.10 -3.39
N GLY A 193 -11.37 -6.98 -2.68
CA GLY A 193 -12.48 -6.10 -2.33
C GLY A 193 -12.75 -5.03 -3.39
N THR A 194 -13.63 -4.10 -3.03
CA THR A 194 -13.85 -2.83 -3.74
C THR A 194 -13.22 -1.69 -2.96
N ASP A 195 -12.99 -0.56 -3.62
CA ASP A 195 -12.39 0.64 -2.99
C ASP A 195 -13.19 1.14 -1.76
N ASP A 196 -14.51 0.88 -1.72
CA ASP A 196 -15.39 1.19 -0.58
C ASP A 196 -15.09 0.39 0.69
N ALA A 197 -14.31 -0.69 0.58
CA ALA A 197 -13.83 -1.44 1.74
C ALA A 197 -12.73 -0.72 2.53
N VAL A 198 -12.16 0.36 1.98
CA VAL A 198 -11.10 1.14 2.63
C VAL A 198 -11.72 2.20 3.55
N ASP A 199 -11.48 2.07 4.85
CA ASP A 199 -11.87 3.03 5.87
C ASP A 199 -10.66 3.47 6.71
N LEU A 200 -10.25 4.72 6.50
CA LEU A 200 -9.10 5.34 7.17
C LEU A 200 -9.44 5.99 8.52
N SER A 201 -10.67 5.80 9.04
CA SER A 201 -11.08 6.37 10.33
C SER A 201 -10.32 5.84 11.55
N GLY A 202 -9.60 4.72 11.37
CA GLY A 202 -8.91 3.98 12.42
C GLY A 202 -9.84 2.95 13.06
N GLN A 203 -9.44 1.69 13.06
CA GLN A 203 -10.27 0.59 13.58
C GLN A 203 -9.80 0.15 14.98
N ASN A 204 -10.62 -0.65 15.68
CA ASN A 204 -10.32 -1.19 17.02
C ASN A 204 -9.90 -0.13 18.06
N GLY A 205 -10.51 1.06 17.99
CA GLY A 205 -10.20 2.16 18.91
C GLY A 205 -8.83 2.81 18.68
N GLN A 206 -8.13 2.47 17.59
CA GLN A 206 -6.94 3.18 17.15
C GLN A 206 -7.33 4.50 16.50
N LYS A 207 -6.42 5.47 16.54
CA LYS A 207 -6.59 6.74 15.82
C LYS A 207 -6.25 6.53 14.35
N ALA A 208 -6.92 7.26 13.46
CA ALA A 208 -6.57 7.34 12.05
C ALA A 208 -5.07 7.61 11.85
N GLU A 209 -4.38 6.66 11.21
CA GLU A 209 -2.97 6.80 10.84
C GLU A 209 -2.81 7.55 9.50
N PHE A 210 -3.75 7.32 8.58
CA PHE A 210 -3.76 7.86 7.22
C PHE A 210 -4.89 8.87 7.00
N LYS A 211 -4.67 9.84 6.10
CA LYS A 211 -5.66 10.86 5.71
C LYS A 211 -6.23 10.67 4.31
N THR A 212 -5.48 10.03 3.42
CA THR A 212 -5.87 9.77 2.03
C THR A 212 -5.03 8.63 1.48
N TRP A 213 -5.56 7.92 0.49
CA TRP A 213 -4.93 6.77 -0.15
C TRP A 213 -5.15 6.81 -1.66
N LYS A 214 -4.36 6.04 -2.41
CA LYS A 214 -4.57 5.76 -3.85
C LYS A 214 -3.85 4.49 -4.29
N TRP A 215 -4.33 3.91 -5.38
CA TRP A 215 -3.58 2.98 -6.21
C TRP A 215 -2.50 3.73 -7.00
N MET A 216 -1.26 3.24 -6.98
CA MET A 216 -0.12 3.86 -7.64
C MET A 216 0.78 2.84 -8.33
N PRO A 217 1.47 3.22 -9.41
CA PRO A 217 2.57 2.39 -9.92
C PRO A 217 3.62 2.14 -8.82
N MET A 218 4.12 0.92 -8.72
CA MET A 218 5.12 0.53 -7.71
C MET A 218 6.34 1.48 -7.70
N LYS A 219 6.81 1.89 -8.87
CA LYS A 219 7.89 2.88 -9.02
C LYS A 219 7.57 4.20 -8.28
N ARG A 220 6.34 4.70 -8.39
CA ARG A 220 5.90 5.91 -7.68
C ARG A 220 5.89 5.72 -6.17
N VAL A 221 5.53 4.54 -5.67
CA VAL A 221 5.60 4.22 -4.23
C VAL A 221 7.05 4.31 -3.74
N ARG A 222 8.01 3.70 -4.46
CA ARG A 222 9.46 3.77 -4.14
C ARG A 222 9.99 5.21 -4.13
N GLU A 223 9.51 6.05 -5.04
CA GLU A 223 9.93 7.47 -5.13
C GLU A 223 9.35 8.35 -4.03
N LYS A 224 8.15 8.00 -3.54
CA LYS A 224 7.36 8.83 -2.62
C LYS A 224 7.46 8.41 -1.16
N VAL A 225 8.10 7.28 -0.85
CA VAL A 225 8.39 6.92 0.52
C VAL A 225 9.40 7.89 1.14
N VAL A 226 9.27 8.09 2.45
CA VAL A 226 10.23 8.89 3.21
C VAL A 226 11.63 8.28 3.17
N GLU A 227 12.65 9.15 3.06
CA GLU A 227 14.04 8.80 2.72
C GLU A 227 14.62 7.64 3.53
N TRP A 228 14.54 7.67 4.86
CA TRP A 228 15.14 6.65 5.72
C TRP A 228 14.42 5.28 5.67
N LYS A 229 13.30 5.16 4.96
CA LYS A 229 12.63 3.88 4.69
C LYS A 229 12.83 3.39 3.25
N ARG A 230 13.52 4.17 2.41
CA ARG A 230 13.61 3.93 0.97
C ARG A 230 14.19 2.56 0.65
N ASP A 231 15.27 2.17 1.33
CA ASP A 231 15.94 0.90 1.07
C ASP A 231 15.04 -0.29 1.40
N VAL A 232 14.31 -0.23 2.52
CA VAL A 232 13.31 -1.25 2.88
C VAL A 232 12.22 -1.37 1.82
N TYR A 233 11.75 -0.25 1.28
CA TYR A 233 10.73 -0.25 0.23
C TYR A 233 11.28 -0.76 -1.11
N VAL A 234 12.54 -0.44 -1.44
CA VAL A 234 13.20 -0.94 -2.65
C VAL A 234 13.37 -2.45 -2.58
N GLU A 235 13.82 -2.98 -1.44
CA GLU A 235 13.96 -4.42 -1.20
C GLU A 235 12.62 -5.14 -1.29
N ALA A 236 11.64 -4.71 -0.47
CA ALA A 236 10.34 -5.36 -0.42
C ALA A 236 9.63 -5.32 -1.77
N LEU A 237 9.54 -4.15 -2.40
CA LEU A 237 8.86 -4.01 -3.69
C LEU A 237 9.65 -4.64 -4.84
N GLY A 238 10.98 -4.73 -4.76
CA GLY A 238 11.79 -5.44 -5.75
C GLY A 238 11.49 -6.94 -5.75
N ALA A 239 11.40 -7.56 -4.57
CA ALA A 239 11.03 -8.97 -4.45
C ALA A 239 9.57 -9.26 -4.87
N PHE A 240 8.69 -8.26 -4.81
CA PHE A 240 7.28 -8.41 -5.17
C PHE A 240 6.96 -8.09 -6.62
N GLU A 241 7.94 -7.60 -7.40
CA GLU A 241 7.74 -7.11 -8.76
C GLU A 241 7.29 -8.22 -9.73
N GLU A 242 7.71 -9.46 -9.50
CA GLU A 242 7.32 -10.63 -10.31
C GLU A 242 5.86 -11.07 -10.12
N HIS A 243 5.14 -10.48 -9.16
CA HIS A 243 3.76 -10.84 -8.83
C HIS A 243 2.72 -9.80 -9.28
N LEU A 244 3.17 -8.71 -9.92
CA LEU A 244 2.32 -7.64 -10.43
C LEU A 244 1.44 -8.09 -11.60
#